data_AF-B4VHR7-F1
#
_entry.id   AF-B4VHR7-F1
#
_cell.length_a   1.000
_cell.length_b   1.000
_cell.length_c   1.000
_cell.angle_alpha   90.00
_cell.angle_beta   90.00
_cell.angle_gamma   90.00
#
_symmetry.space_group_name_H-M   'P 1'
#
loop_
_entity.id
_entity.type
_entity.pdbx_description
1 polymer ?
#
loop_
_entity_poly.entity_id
_entity_poly.type
_entity_poly.pdbx_seq_one_letter_code
_entity_poly.pdbx_strand_id
1 'polypeptide(L)' 'MSNSSDQSPSVSRQDLDYWLERQTEYQRTLNVIESRGENSESVWKLRGKLEAVGETITYLQRKLNKV' A
#
# COMPACT_ATOMS: atom_id res chain seq x y z
N MET A 1 0.56 -6.73 -38.66
CA MET A 1 -0.10 -5.96 -37.59
C MET A 1 -0.75 -6.96 -36.65
N SER A 2 -0.41 -6.92 -35.35
CA SER A 2 -0.87 -7.74 -34.18
C SER A 2 0.39 -8.15 -33.39
N ASN A 3 0.52 -8.04 -32.07
CA ASN A 3 -0.37 -7.66 -30.99
C ASN A 3 0.44 -6.78 -30.03
N SER A 4 -0.09 -5.64 -29.64
CA SER A 4 0.37 -4.91 -28.46
C SER A 4 0.02 -5.78 -27.26
N SER A 5 0.94 -6.65 -26.84
CA SER A 5 0.79 -7.39 -25.59
C SER A 5 0.47 -6.39 -24.50
N ASP A 6 -0.68 -6.58 -23.86
CA ASP A 6 -1.03 -6.04 -22.55
C ASP A 6 0.11 -6.37 -21.57
N GLN A 7 1.19 -5.58 -21.60
CA GLN A 7 2.19 -5.54 -20.55
C GLN A 7 1.57 -4.78 -19.39
N SER A 8 0.53 -5.37 -18.79
CA SER A 8 0.17 -5.02 -17.43
C SER A 8 1.42 -5.27 -16.59
N PRO A 9 1.94 -4.26 -15.86
CA PRO A 9 3.10 -4.47 -15.01
C PRO A 9 2.77 -5.60 -14.03
N SER A 10 3.45 -6.73 -14.18
CA SER A 10 3.30 -7.86 -13.28
C SER A 10 3.94 -7.47 -11.95
N VAL A 11 3.13 -7.11 -10.97
CA VAL A 11 3.60 -6.87 -9.61
C VAL A 11 4.15 -8.18 -9.05
N SER A 12 5.44 -8.20 -8.71
CA SER A 12 6.07 -9.39 -8.15
C SER A 12 5.74 -9.54 -6.66
N ARG A 13 5.94 -10.75 -6.12
CA ARG A 13 5.79 -11.00 -4.69
C ARG A 13 6.78 -10.19 -3.85
N GLN A 14 8.02 -10.03 -4.34
CA GLN A 14 9.04 -9.20 -3.69
C GLN A 14 8.63 -7.73 -3.63
N ASP A 15 8.01 -7.19 -4.69
CA ASP A 15 7.52 -5.82 -4.68
C ASP A 15 6.42 -5.63 -3.62
N LEU A 16 5.50 -6.60 -3.49
CA LEU A 16 4.45 -6.53 -2.49
C LEU A 16 4.98 -6.63 -1.06
N ASP A 17 5.97 -7.48 -0.83
CA ASP A 17 6.60 -7.62 0.48
C ASP A 17 7.32 -6.30 0.86
N TYR A 18 8.03 -5.67 -0.09
CA TYR A 18 8.60 -4.33 0.09
C TYR A 18 7.55 -3.28 0.46
N TRP A 19 6.42 -3.25 -0.27
CA TRP A 19 5.36 -2.28 0.00
C TRP A 19 4.63 -2.54 1.33
N LEU A 20 4.54 -3.81 1.78
CA LEU A 20 3.97 -4.16 3.07
C LEU A 20 4.87 -3.68 4.23
N GLU A 21 6.19 -3.82 4.11
CA GLU A 21 7.14 -3.27 5.07
C GLU A 21 7.03 -1.74 5.15
N ARG A 22 6.95 -1.06 3.99
CA ARG A 22 6.73 0.39 3.93
C ARG A 22 5.42 0.82 4.56
N GLN A 23 4.35 0.07 4.35
CA GLN A 23 3.07 0.34 5.01
C GLN A 23 3.18 0.28 6.53
N THR A 24 3.92 -0.71 7.06
CA THR A 24 4.16 -0.82 8.49
C THR A 24 4.92 0.40 9.04
N GLU A 25 5.90 0.90 8.29
CA GLU A 25 6.65 2.12 8.64
C GLU A 25 5.77 3.38 8.62
N TYR A 26 4.92 3.53 7.60
CA TYR A 26 3.97 4.64 7.51
C TYR A 26 2.95 4.63 8.65
N GLN A 27 2.43 3.46 9.02
CA GLN A 27 1.52 3.34 10.15
C GLN A 27 2.19 3.74 11.47
N ARG A 28 3.45 3.37 11.69
CA ARG A 28 4.22 3.82 12.87
C ARG A 28 4.37 5.33 12.89
N THR A 29 4.66 5.94 11.75
CA THR A 29 4.80 7.40 11.62
C THR A 29 3.49 8.11 11.95
N LEU A 30 2.37 7.63 11.41
CA LEU A 30 1.04 8.16 11.72
C LEU A 30 0.75 8.08 13.22
N ASN A 31 1.01 6.94 13.86
CA ASN A 31 0.79 6.80 15.30
C ASN A 31 1.63 7.79 16.13
N VAL A 32 2.86 8.09 15.70
CA VAL A 32 3.69 9.12 16.35
C VAL A 32 3.07 10.51 16.19
N ILE A 33 2.60 10.86 15.00
CA ILE A 33 1.92 12.14 14.73
C ILE A 33 0.65 12.26 15.60
N GLU A 34 -0.18 11.22 15.64
CA GLU A 34 -1.38 11.16 16.48
C GLU A 34 -1.04 11.30 17.97
N SER A 35 0.03 10.67 18.45
CA SER A 35 0.48 10.75 19.85
C SER A 35 0.92 12.16 20.27
N ARG A 36 1.33 12.99 19.30
CA ARG A 36 1.71 14.40 19.53
C ARG A 36 0.50 15.33 19.51
N GLY A 37 -0.70 14.82 19.29
CA GLY A 37 -1.91 15.63 19.15
C GLY A 37 -1.95 16.42 17.84
N GLU A 38 -1.11 16.07 16.86
CA GLU A 38 -1.08 16.70 15.53
C GLU A 38 -2.25 16.16 14.69
N ASN A 39 -3.46 16.55 15.07
CA ASN A 39 -4.68 16.03 14.50
C ASN A 39 -5.27 16.96 13.42
N SER A 40 -4.55 17.10 12.30
CA SER A 40 -5.00 17.93 11.17
C SER A 40 -5.84 17.12 10.17
N GLU A 41 -6.74 17.80 9.46
CA GLU A 41 -7.51 17.20 8.35
C GLU A 41 -6.59 16.51 7.31
N SER A 42 -5.41 17.08 7.09
CA SER A 42 -4.38 16.52 6.20
C SER A 42 -3.86 15.17 6.69
N VAL A 43 -3.70 14.98 8.00
CA VAL A 43 -3.26 13.71 8.61
C VAL A 43 -4.34 12.64 8.45
N TRP A 44 -5.62 12.98 8.65
CA TRP A 44 -6.73 12.06 8.38
C TRP A 44 -6.83 11.64 6.92
N LYS A 45 -6.69 12.59 6.00
CA LYS A 45 -6.66 12.30 4.55
C LYS A 45 -5.49 11.39 4.19
N LEU A 46 -4.32 11.61 4.80
CA LEU A 46 -3.15 10.76 4.59
C LEU A 46 -3.38 9.35 5.14
N ARG A 47 -3.95 9.23 6.35
CA ARG A 47 -4.33 7.95 6.97
C ARG A 47 -5.25 7.13 6.08
N GLY A 48 -6.35 7.72 5.60
CA GLY A 48 -7.28 7.00 4.72
C GLY A 48 -6.64 6.55 3.40
N LYS A 49 -5.75 7.34 2.82
CA LYS A 49 -4.99 6.94 1.62
C LYS A 49 -4.04 5.78 1.90
N LEU A 50 -3.37 5.80 3.05
CA LEU A 50 -2.46 4.73 3.46
C LEU A 50 -3.20 3.43 3.75
N GLU A 51 -4.36 3.50 4.41
CA GLU A 51 -5.24 2.34 4.63
C GLU A 51 -5.67 1.70 3.30
N ALA A 52 -6.13 2.49 2.33
CA ALA A 52 -6.53 1.99 1.01
C ALA A 52 -5.37 1.32 0.23
N VAL A 53 -4.15 1.85 0.37
CA VAL A 53 -2.96 1.22 -0.22
C VAL A 53 -2.64 -0.10 0.49
N GLY A 54 -2.75 -0.17 1.82
CA GLY A 54 -2.56 -1.40 2.59
C GLY A 54 -3.56 -2.50 2.22
N GLU A 55 -4.82 -2.15 2.01
CA GLU A 55 -5.86 -3.07 1.52
C GLU A 55 -5.52 -3.60 0.13
N THR A 56 -5.03 -2.73 -0.77
CA THR A 56 -4.63 -3.10 -2.13
C THR A 56 -3.44 -4.08 -2.11
N ILE A 57 -2.41 -3.82 -1.31
CA ILE A 57 -1.25 -4.72 -1.17
C ILE A 57 -1.69 -6.09 -0.65
N THR A 58 -2.53 -6.11 0.39
CA THR A 58 -3.06 -7.34 0.99
C THR A 58 -3.88 -8.14 -0.03
N TYR A 59 -4.72 -7.46 -0.81
CA TYR A 59 -5.49 -8.09 -1.89
C TYR A 59 -4.58 -8.73 -2.94
N LEU A 60 -3.54 -8.00 -3.39
CA LEU A 60 -2.59 -8.50 -4.39
C LEU A 60 -1.78 -9.68 -3.86
N GLN A 61 -1.32 -9.65 -2.60
CA GLN A 61 -0.62 -10.78 -1.97
C GLN A 61 -1.52 -12.02 -1.92
N ARG A 62 -2.79 -11.87 -1.52
CA ARG A 62 -3.76 -12.97 -1.51
C ARG A 62 -4.01 -13.52 -2.91
N LYS A 63 -4.04 -12.65 -3.92
CA LYS A 63 -4.22 -13.05 -5.32
C LYS A 63 -3.01 -13.86 -5.82
N LEU A 64 -1.79 -13.42 -5.51
CA LEU A 64 -0.56 -14.14 -5.88
C LEU A 64 -0.40 -15.47 -5.13
N ASN A 65 -0.87 -15.59 -3.88
CA ASN A 65 -0.79 -16.82 -3.09
C ASN A 65 -1.81 -17.90 -3.48
N LYS A 66 -2.78 -17.58 -4.35
CA LYS A 66 -3.80 -18.51 -4.86
C LYS A 66 -3.45 -19.09 -6.24
N VAL A 67 -2.32 -18.69 -6.81
CA VAL A 67 -1.73 -19.22 -8.05
C VAL A 67 -0.69 -20.26 -7.67
#